data_AF-A0AAW2TBA0-F1
#
_entry.id   AF-A0AAW2TBA0-F1
#
_cell.length_a   1.000
_cell.length_b   1.000
_cell.length_c   1.000
_cell.angle_alpha   90.00
_cell.angle_beta   90.00
_cell.angle_gamma   90.00
#
_symmetry.space_group_name_H-M   'P 1'
#
loop_
_entity.id
_entity.type
_entity.pdbx_description
1 polymer ?
#
loop_
_entity_poly.entity_id
_entity_poly.type
_entity_poly.pdbx_seq_one_letter_code
_entity_poly.pdbx_strand_id
1 'polypeptide(L)'
;MSSSLLAKQKVCATRLTAWNSAKGSHSIQRQIRLHEKTLTRLRRGPIFVESKVEENRLRAEIEQLLSKEEVYWKQRGKTHWLQEGDRNTVGQWLDREADICSHIEAYFGAIFSSRNPSEEELEKGTEAISARVTDQMQHELSMPFTAEEVSKALSQMAPLKSQGWTICLHYFSNLIGILLERMWCLVLFPCLMTWFCRET
;
A
#
# COMPACT_ATOMS: atom_id res chain seq x y z
N MET A 1 18.20 24.64 -6.86
CA MET A 1 18.72 23.74 -5.80
C MET A 1 18.03 22.37 -5.70
N SER A 2 17.15 21.97 -6.64
CA SER A 2 16.38 20.70 -6.59
C SER A 2 17.16 19.43 -7.05
N SER A 3 18.28 19.59 -7.78
CA SER A 3 19.06 18.48 -8.35
C SER A 3 19.66 17.52 -7.31
N SER A 4 19.98 18.01 -6.12
CA SER A 4 20.62 17.24 -5.03
C SER A 4 19.68 16.18 -4.43
N LEU A 5 18.40 16.51 -4.21
CA LEU A 5 17.45 15.58 -3.59
C LEU A 5 17.06 14.46 -4.55
N LEU A 6 16.76 14.79 -5.81
CA LEU A 6 16.43 13.80 -6.85
C LEU A 6 17.60 12.83 -7.08
N ALA A 7 18.84 13.32 -7.06
CA ALA A 7 20.03 12.48 -7.12
C ALA A 7 20.11 11.52 -5.92
N LYS A 8 19.90 12.03 -4.69
CA LYS A 8 19.90 11.20 -3.47
C LYS A 8 18.78 10.15 -3.48
N GLN A 9 17.58 10.52 -3.96
CA GLN A 9 16.44 9.60 -4.08
C GLN A 9 16.74 8.47 -5.08
N LYS A 10 17.32 8.81 -6.24
CA LYS A 10 17.74 7.80 -7.24
C LYS A 10 18.78 6.84 -6.68
N VAL A 11 19.78 7.36 -5.95
CA VAL A 11 20.81 6.52 -5.30
C VAL A 11 20.20 5.61 -4.23
N CYS A 12 19.24 6.11 -3.45
CA CYS A 12 18.54 5.29 -2.47
C CYS A 12 17.73 4.18 -3.15
N ALA A 13 16.98 4.51 -4.20
CA ALA A 13 16.19 3.56 -4.98
C ALA A 13 17.07 2.44 -5.58
N THR A 14 18.20 2.78 -6.20
CA THR A 14 19.11 1.77 -6.77
C THR A 14 19.69 0.87 -5.69
N ARG A 15 20.10 1.43 -4.54
CA ARG A 15 20.61 0.65 -3.40
C ARG A 15 19.55 -0.27 -2.82
N LEU A 16 18.31 0.19 -2.68
CA LEU A 16 17.19 -0.61 -2.20
C LEU A 16 16.86 -1.74 -3.18
N THR A 17 16.86 -1.48 -4.49
CA THR A 17 16.65 -2.51 -5.51
C THR A 17 17.78 -3.54 -5.47
N ALA A 18 19.04 -3.12 -5.38
CA ALA A 18 20.17 -4.04 -5.27
C ALA A 18 20.12 -4.88 -3.99
N TRP A 19 19.79 -4.26 -2.86
CA TRP A 19 19.59 -4.95 -1.59
C TRP A 19 18.43 -5.97 -1.68
N ASN A 20 17.30 -5.58 -2.27
CA ASN A 20 16.14 -6.47 -2.46
C ASN A 20 16.47 -7.64 -3.40
N SER A 21 17.27 -7.43 -4.44
CA SER A 21 17.73 -8.49 -5.33
C SER A 21 18.70 -9.45 -4.64
N ALA A 22 19.54 -8.96 -3.73
CA ALA A 22 20.54 -9.77 -3.03
C ALA A 22 19.97 -10.54 -1.82
N LYS A 23 19.04 -9.92 -1.08
CA LYS A 23 18.54 -10.40 0.21
C LYS A 23 17.03 -10.65 0.26
N GLY A 24 16.27 -10.19 -0.73
CA GLY A 24 14.83 -10.46 -0.82
C GLY A 24 14.52 -11.81 -1.45
N SER A 25 13.22 -12.10 -1.61
CA SER A 25 12.71 -13.35 -2.19
C SER A 25 13.33 -13.68 -3.56
N HIS A 26 13.72 -12.68 -4.36
CA HIS A 26 14.43 -12.88 -5.64
C HIS A 26 15.69 -13.75 -5.53
N SER A 27 16.45 -13.63 -4.43
CA SER A 27 17.65 -14.42 -4.18
C SER A 27 17.31 -15.88 -3.89
N ILE A 28 16.26 -16.11 -3.10
CA ILE A 28 15.74 -17.44 -2.75
C ILE A 28 15.18 -18.13 -4.00
N GLN A 29 14.33 -17.43 -4.76
CA GLN A 29 13.77 -17.92 -6.03
C GLN A 29 14.83 -18.19 -7.10
N ARG A 30 15.96 -17.46 -7.08
CA ARG A 30 17.09 -17.76 -7.99
C ARG A 30 17.74 -19.09 -7.63
N GLN A 31 17.92 -19.38 -6.34
CA GLN A 31 18.50 -20.65 -5.88
C GLN A 31 17.56 -21.82 -6.17
N ILE A 32 16.25 -21.67 -5.91
CA ILE A 32 15.23 -22.68 -6.24
C ILE A 32 15.30 -23.03 -7.74
N ARG A 33 15.25 -22.03 -8.62
CA ARG A 33 15.34 -22.24 -10.09
C ARG A 33 16.64 -22.95 -10.50
N LEU A 34 17.75 -22.67 -9.83
CA LEU A 34 19.04 -23.33 -10.11
C LEU A 34 19.03 -24.80 -9.71
N HIS A 35 18.51 -25.12 -8.52
CA HIS A 35 18.40 -26.50 -8.04
C HIS A 35 17.39 -27.30 -8.87
N GLU A 36 16.24 -26.72 -9.24
CA GLU A 36 15.25 -27.34 -10.14
C GLU A 36 15.84 -27.66 -11.51
N LYS A 37 16.64 -26.74 -12.07
CA LYS A 37 17.33 -26.97 -13.36
C LYS A 37 18.34 -28.11 -13.24
N THR A 38 19.08 -28.15 -12.13
CA THR A 38 20.08 -29.21 -11.87
C THR A 38 19.40 -30.57 -11.69
N LEU A 39 18.29 -30.60 -10.97
CA LEU A 39 17.48 -31.78 -10.72
C LEU A 39 16.82 -32.30 -12.01
N THR A 40 16.34 -31.41 -12.87
CA THR A 40 15.83 -31.76 -14.21
C THR A 40 16.93 -32.39 -15.07
N ARG A 41 18.18 -31.88 -14.99
CA ARG A 41 19.32 -32.44 -15.72
C ARG A 41 19.71 -33.83 -15.19
N LEU A 42 19.78 -34.01 -13.87
CA LEU A 42 20.09 -35.30 -13.24
C LEU A 42 19.06 -36.38 -13.60
N ARG A 43 17.77 -36.03 -13.57
CA ARG A 43 16.68 -36.94 -13.95
C ARG A 43 16.70 -37.37 -15.42
N ARG A 44 17.30 -36.58 -16.31
CA ARG A 44 17.45 -36.90 -17.74
C ARG A 44 18.72 -37.72 -18.04
N GLY A 45 19.65 -37.80 -17.09
CA GLY A 45 20.88 -38.57 -17.23
C GLY A 45 20.68 -40.06 -16.90
N PRO A 46 21.72 -40.89 -17.03
CA PRO A 46 21.66 -42.28 -16.65
C PRO A 46 21.45 -42.43 -15.13
N ILE A 47 20.67 -43.44 -14.73
CA ILE A 47 20.27 -43.65 -13.33
C ILE A 47 21.40 -44.39 -12.62
N PHE A 48 22.09 -43.69 -11.71
CA PHE A 48 23.09 -44.24 -10.80
C PHE A 48 22.66 -44.01 -9.34
N VAL A 49 23.16 -44.81 -8.41
CA VAL A 49 22.85 -44.66 -6.97
C VAL A 49 23.29 -43.29 -6.46
N GLU A 50 24.46 -42.81 -6.88
CA GLU A 50 24.97 -41.47 -6.57
C GLU A 50 24.08 -40.37 -7.15
N SER A 51 23.54 -40.57 -8.35
CA SER A 51 22.58 -39.65 -8.98
C SER A 51 21.28 -39.55 -8.17
N LYS A 52 20.84 -40.67 -7.56
CA LYS A 52 19.66 -40.70 -6.71
C LYS A 52 19.87 -40.01 -5.36
N VAL A 53 21.05 -40.18 -4.76
CA VAL A 53 21.43 -39.49 -3.52
C VAL A 53 21.47 -37.98 -3.75
N GLU A 54 22.08 -37.54 -4.85
CA GLU A 54 22.14 -36.12 -5.21
C GLU A 54 20.76 -35.54 -5.55
N GLU A 55 19.88 -36.32 -6.20
CA GLU A 55 18.50 -35.90 -6.43
C GLU A 55 17.77 -35.63 -5.11
N ASN A 56 17.87 -36.55 -4.13
CA ASN A 56 17.22 -36.40 -2.84
C ASN A 56 17.79 -35.19 -2.06
N ARG A 57 19.10 -34.96 -2.14
CA ARG A 57 19.74 -33.79 -1.55
C ARG A 57 19.20 -32.48 -2.13
N LEU A 58 19.14 -32.36 -3.46
CA LEU A 58 18.63 -31.17 -4.13
C LEU A 58 17.15 -30.90 -3.81
N ARG A 59 16.33 -31.96 -3.68
CA ARG A 59 14.94 -31.83 -3.22
C ARG A 59 14.86 -31.26 -1.80
N ALA A 60 15.68 -31.77 -0.88
CA ALA A 60 15.72 -31.27 0.49
C ALA A 60 16.20 -29.81 0.56
N GLU A 61 17.18 -29.41 -0.27
CA GLU A 61 17.63 -28.03 -0.36
C GLU A 61 16.51 -27.10 -0.91
N ILE A 62 15.75 -27.54 -1.91
CA ILE A 62 14.58 -26.79 -2.42
C ILE A 62 13.52 -26.61 -1.33
N GLU A 63 13.17 -27.68 -0.60
CA GLU A 63 12.20 -27.62 0.50
C GLU A 63 12.61 -26.60 1.57
N GLN A 64 13.89 -26.61 1.96
CA GLN A 64 14.43 -25.63 2.90
C GLN A 64 14.35 -24.20 2.37
N LEU A 65 14.58 -23.98 1.06
CA LEU A 65 14.47 -22.66 0.45
C LEU A 65 13.01 -22.19 0.38
N LEU A 66 12.07 -23.07 0.08
CA LEU A 66 10.63 -22.76 0.09
C LEU A 66 10.16 -22.37 1.50
N SER A 67 10.59 -23.09 2.54
CA SER A 67 10.31 -22.73 3.93
C SER A 67 10.88 -21.34 4.30
N LYS A 68 12.10 -21.02 3.87
CA LYS A 68 12.69 -19.68 4.06
C LYS A 68 11.91 -18.58 3.33
N GLU A 69 11.43 -18.87 2.12
CA GLU A 69 10.59 -17.95 1.37
C GLU A 69 9.22 -17.72 2.04
N GLU A 70 8.61 -18.79 2.57
CA GLU A 70 7.37 -18.69 3.34
C GLU A 70 7.53 -17.81 4.57
N VAL A 71 8.61 -18.00 5.35
CA VAL A 71 8.93 -17.14 6.51
C VAL A 71 9.17 -15.69 6.07
N TYR A 72 9.90 -15.48 4.97
CA TYR A 72 10.16 -14.15 4.42
C TYR A 72 8.84 -13.42 4.07
N TRP A 73 7.89 -14.11 3.41
CA TRP A 73 6.60 -13.53 3.06
C TRP A 73 5.68 -13.35 4.26
N LYS A 74 5.69 -14.27 5.24
CA LYS A 74 4.96 -14.11 6.51
C LYS A 74 5.38 -12.83 7.25
N GLN A 75 6.68 -12.57 7.34
CA GLN A 75 7.21 -11.36 7.99
C GLN A 75 6.79 -10.07 7.28
N ARG A 76 6.80 -10.04 5.94
CA ARG A 76 6.46 -8.85 5.14
C ARG A 76 4.96 -8.63 4.98
N GLY A 77 4.19 -9.70 4.91
CA GLY A 77 2.73 -9.65 4.85
C GLY A 77 2.10 -9.19 6.17
N LYS A 78 2.90 -9.10 7.25
CA LYS A 78 2.43 -8.73 8.60
C LYS A 78 1.21 -9.55 8.98
N THR A 79 1.16 -10.83 8.60
CA THR A 79 0.01 -11.70 8.86
C THR A 79 -0.25 -11.87 10.35
N HIS A 80 0.78 -11.76 11.19
CA HIS A 80 0.61 -11.72 12.65
C HIS A 80 -0.14 -10.46 13.12
N TRP A 81 -0.12 -9.33 12.39
CA TRP A 81 -0.92 -8.14 12.72
C TRP A 81 -2.42 -8.41 12.58
N LEU A 82 -2.81 -9.37 11.72
CA LEU A 82 -4.18 -9.83 11.59
C LEU A 82 -4.57 -10.83 12.69
N GLN A 83 -3.61 -11.58 13.23
CA GLN A 83 -3.86 -12.59 14.27
C GLN A 83 -3.84 -12.02 15.69
N GLU A 84 -2.91 -11.10 15.97
CA GLU A 84 -2.75 -10.53 17.32
C GLU A 84 -3.63 -9.29 17.55
N GLY A 85 -4.23 -8.74 16.48
CA GLY A 85 -4.92 -7.45 16.52
C GLY A 85 -3.94 -6.32 16.83
N ASP A 86 -4.14 -5.15 16.23
CA ASP A 86 -3.52 -3.98 16.84
C ASP A 86 -4.27 -3.63 18.14
N ARG A 87 -3.69 -2.74 18.96
CA ARG A 87 -4.32 -2.29 20.22
C ARG A 87 -5.69 -1.60 20.05
N ASN A 88 -6.19 -1.43 18.82
CA ASN A 88 -7.46 -0.76 18.53
C ASN A 88 -8.59 -1.71 18.11
N THR A 89 -8.35 -3.01 17.88
CA THR A 89 -9.43 -3.95 17.53
C THR A 89 -9.28 -5.25 18.30
N VAL A 90 -10.12 -5.41 19.31
CA VAL A 90 -10.33 -6.69 20.00
C VAL A 90 -10.82 -7.68 18.94
N GLY A 91 -9.97 -8.64 18.59
CA GLY A 91 -10.06 -9.42 17.36
C GLY A 91 -11.37 -10.17 17.18
N GLN A 92 -12.22 -9.66 16.29
CA GLN A 92 -13.37 -10.37 15.76
C GLN A 92 -13.20 -10.47 14.24
N TRP A 93 -13.12 -11.70 13.74
CA TRP A 93 -13.07 -11.96 12.30
C TRP A 93 -14.44 -11.67 11.70
N LEU A 94 -14.48 -10.78 10.71
CA LEU A 94 -15.68 -10.45 9.96
C LEU A 94 -15.57 -11.09 8.57
N ASP A 95 -16.47 -12.02 8.27
CA ASP A 95 -16.50 -12.77 7.02
C ASP A 95 -17.68 -12.36 6.10
N ARG A 96 -18.71 -11.74 6.67
CA ARG A 96 -19.85 -11.20 5.93
C ARG A 96 -19.57 -9.76 5.49
N GLU A 97 -19.84 -9.48 4.21
CA GLU A 97 -19.65 -8.17 3.59
C GLU A 97 -20.34 -7.04 4.38
N ALA A 98 -21.58 -7.27 4.84
CA ALA A 98 -22.32 -6.29 5.62
C ALA A 98 -21.62 -5.91 6.94
N ASP A 99 -21.03 -6.90 7.62
CA ASP A 99 -20.34 -6.68 8.89
C ASP A 99 -19.01 -5.93 8.66
N ILE A 100 -18.29 -6.28 7.59
CA ILE A 100 -17.06 -5.60 7.18
C ILE A 100 -17.34 -4.12 6.86
N CYS A 101 -18.36 -3.84 6.03
CA CYS A 101 -18.75 -2.48 5.68
C CYS A 101 -19.13 -1.66 6.92
N SER A 102 -20.00 -2.22 7.77
CA SER A 102 -20.42 -1.54 9.01
C SER A 102 -19.24 -1.26 9.94
N HIS A 103 -18.30 -2.19 10.07
CA HIS A 103 -17.11 -2.02 10.92
C HIS A 103 -16.18 -0.92 10.38
N ILE A 104 -15.95 -0.88 9.06
CA ILE A 104 -15.14 0.16 8.41
C ILE A 104 -15.79 1.53 8.60
N GLU A 105 -17.10 1.63 8.36
CA GLU A 105 -17.86 2.87 8.53
C GLU A 105 -17.81 3.37 9.98
N ALA A 106 -18.03 2.49 10.95
CA ALA A 106 -17.98 2.84 12.36
C ALA A 106 -16.56 3.29 12.79
N TYR A 107 -15.53 2.57 12.36
CA TYR A 107 -14.14 2.87 12.69
C TYR A 107 -13.71 4.24 12.15
N PHE A 108 -13.88 4.46 10.84
CA PHE A 108 -13.49 5.74 10.23
C PHE A 108 -14.43 6.87 10.63
N GLY A 109 -15.72 6.58 10.84
CA GLY A 109 -16.66 7.52 11.42
C GLY A 109 -16.16 8.03 12.79
N ALA A 110 -15.71 7.14 13.67
CA ALA A 110 -15.17 7.52 14.97
C ALA A 110 -13.85 8.30 14.86
N ILE A 111 -12.91 7.88 14.01
CA ILE A 111 -11.60 8.53 13.86
C ILE A 111 -11.70 9.92 13.23
N PHE A 112 -12.57 10.09 12.26
CA PHE A 112 -12.76 11.37 11.58
C PHE A 112 -13.83 12.25 12.23
N SER A 113 -14.43 11.80 13.32
CA SER A 113 -15.28 12.64 14.15
C SER A 113 -14.44 13.44 15.14
N SER A 114 -14.61 14.75 15.11
CA SER A 114 -14.10 15.60 16.19
C SER A 114 -14.80 15.23 17.49
N ARG A 115 -14.05 15.20 18.60
CA ARG A 115 -14.63 15.07 19.95
C ARG A 115 -15.34 16.33 20.43
N ASN A 116 -15.48 17.33 19.57
CA ASN A 116 -16.02 18.66 19.87
C ASN A 116 -15.42 19.23 21.17
N PRO A 117 -14.08 19.35 21.25
CA PRO A 117 -13.39 19.84 22.44
C PRO A 117 -13.89 21.24 22.80
N SER A 118 -13.89 21.57 24.09
CA SER A 118 -14.28 22.90 24.54
C SER A 118 -13.27 23.96 24.09
N GLU A 119 -13.70 25.22 24.04
CA GLU A 119 -12.84 26.34 23.65
C GLU A 119 -11.58 26.43 24.55
N GLU A 120 -11.73 26.10 25.84
CA GLU A 120 -10.61 26.05 26.81
C GLU A 120 -9.61 24.91 26.51
N GLU A 121 -10.06 23.76 26.04
CA GLU A 121 -9.18 22.65 25.66
C GLU A 121 -8.41 22.94 24.37
N LEU A 122 -9.05 23.64 23.43
CA LEU A 122 -8.42 24.11 22.19
C LEU A 122 -7.37 25.18 22.47
N GLU A 123 -7.65 26.11 23.38
CA GLU A 123 -6.70 27.15 23.78
C GLU A 123 -5.45 26.53 24.42
N LYS A 124 -5.62 25.63 25.40
CA LYS A 124 -4.49 24.87 25.99
C LYS A 124 -3.70 24.07 24.96
N GLY A 125 -4.37 23.50 23.95
CA GLY A 125 -3.73 22.75 22.87
C GLY A 125 -2.91 23.64 21.91
N THR A 126 -3.25 24.93 21.82
CA THR A 126 -2.61 25.88 20.91
C THR A 126 -1.65 26.87 21.61
N GLU A 127 -1.62 26.90 22.95
CA GLU A 127 -0.71 27.74 23.76
C GLU A 127 0.77 27.64 23.34
N ALA A 128 1.24 26.44 22.98
CA ALA A 128 2.64 26.22 22.57
C ALA A 128 2.93 26.59 21.10
N ILE A 129 1.89 26.91 20.32
CA ILE A 129 2.00 27.22 18.90
C ILE A 129 2.16 28.73 18.74
N SER A 130 3.37 29.16 18.41
CA SER A 130 3.62 30.56 18.03
C SER A 130 2.76 30.95 16.83
N ALA A 131 2.06 32.08 16.91
CA ALA A 131 1.40 32.68 15.75
C ALA A 131 2.43 32.95 14.64
N ARG A 132 2.20 32.37 13.46
CA ARG A 132 3.05 32.52 12.26
C ARG A 132 2.33 33.19 11.10
N VAL A 133 1.01 33.30 11.18
CA VAL A 133 0.17 33.98 10.20
C VAL A 133 0.03 35.42 10.68
N THR A 134 0.49 36.37 9.86
CA THR A 134 0.29 37.80 10.13
C THR A 134 -1.14 38.20 9.79
N ASP A 135 -1.62 39.33 10.32
CA ASP A 135 -2.97 39.82 10.00
C ASP A 135 -3.16 40.04 8.49
N GLN A 136 -2.08 40.41 7.79
CA GLN A 136 -2.09 40.51 6.34
C GLN A 136 -2.29 39.14 5.68
N MET A 137 -1.56 38.10 6.10
CA MET A 137 -1.74 36.74 5.59
C MET A 137 -3.13 36.20 5.91
N GLN A 138 -3.65 36.47 7.11
CA GLN A 138 -5.00 36.12 7.53
C GLN A 138 -6.05 36.76 6.60
N HIS A 139 -5.88 38.05 6.29
CA HIS A 139 -6.74 38.79 5.37
C HIS A 139 -6.70 38.17 3.97
N GLU A 140 -5.52 37.93 3.42
CA GLU A 140 -5.33 37.29 2.11
C GLU A 140 -5.94 35.89 2.06
N LEU A 141 -5.77 35.06 3.10
CA LEU A 141 -6.32 33.70 3.19
C LEU A 141 -7.85 33.67 3.37
N SER A 142 -8.46 34.76 3.81
CA SER A 142 -9.93 34.86 4.01
C SER A 142 -10.66 35.43 2.79
N MET A 143 -9.94 35.87 1.76
CA MET A 143 -10.55 36.39 0.53
C MET A 143 -11.15 35.26 -0.34
N PRO A 144 -12.16 35.57 -1.18
CA PRO A 144 -12.71 34.60 -2.13
C PRO A 144 -11.64 34.15 -3.13
N PHE A 145 -11.61 32.84 -3.43
CA PHE A 145 -10.70 32.29 -4.43
C PHE A 145 -11.09 32.72 -5.85
N THR A 146 -10.08 32.97 -6.67
CA THR A 146 -10.24 33.20 -8.12
C THR A 146 -10.06 31.90 -8.92
N ALA A 147 -10.64 31.83 -10.12
CA ALA A 147 -10.51 30.66 -10.99
C ALA A 147 -9.04 30.39 -11.38
N GLU A 148 -8.27 31.45 -11.58
CA GLU A 148 -6.85 31.41 -11.90
C GLU A 148 -6.02 30.82 -10.75
N GLU A 149 -6.31 31.18 -9.51
CA GLU A 149 -5.64 30.64 -8.32
C GLU A 149 -5.91 29.14 -8.16
N VAL A 150 -7.17 28.72 -8.35
CA VAL A 150 -7.55 27.30 -8.30
C VAL A 150 -6.84 26.50 -9.39
N SER A 151 -6.82 27.00 -10.63
CA SER A 151 -6.13 26.36 -11.76
C SER A 151 -4.63 26.24 -11.54
N LYS A 152 -4.00 27.31 -11.02
CA LYS A 152 -2.58 27.33 -10.68
C LYS A 152 -2.25 26.37 -9.54
N ALA A 153 -3.09 26.30 -8.51
CA ALA A 153 -2.93 25.38 -7.39
C ALA A 153 -3.05 23.92 -7.84
N LEU A 154 -4.06 23.60 -8.66
CA LEU A 154 -4.24 22.26 -9.26
C LEU A 154 -3.03 21.86 -10.10
N SER A 155 -2.48 22.79 -10.89
CA SER A 155 -1.29 22.54 -11.71
C SER A 155 -0.02 22.28 -10.88
N GLN A 156 0.02 22.74 -9.63
CA GLN A 156 1.12 22.51 -8.68
C GLN A 156 0.96 21.23 -7.85
N MET A 157 -0.19 20.56 -7.94
CA MET A 157 -0.40 19.26 -7.32
C MET A 157 0.31 18.18 -8.15
N ALA A 158 1.50 17.76 -7.70
CA ALA A 158 2.16 16.60 -8.29
C ALA A 158 1.29 15.35 -8.14
N PRO A 159 1.20 14.46 -9.15
CA PRO A 159 0.36 13.25 -9.14
C PRO A 159 0.67 12.24 -8.03
N LEU A 160 1.66 12.50 -7.18
CA LEU A 160 2.18 11.62 -6.14
C LEU A 160 1.84 12.08 -4.70
N LYS A 161 1.10 13.19 -4.51
CA LYS A 161 0.79 13.72 -3.17
C LYS A 161 -0.44 13.07 -2.50
N SER A 162 -1.25 12.30 -3.21
CA SER A 162 -2.32 11.47 -2.65
C SER A 162 -2.08 9.99 -2.98
N GLN A 163 -1.21 9.35 -2.20
CA GLN A 163 -0.88 7.92 -2.35
C GLN A 163 -2.08 6.97 -2.12
N GLY A 164 -3.22 7.44 -1.61
CA GLY A 164 -4.41 6.60 -1.38
C GLY A 164 -5.16 6.23 -2.66
N TRP A 165 -5.37 7.18 -3.57
CA TRP A 165 -6.31 7.00 -4.70
C TRP A 165 -5.66 6.21 -5.85
N THR A 166 -4.37 6.40 -6.07
CA THR A 166 -3.58 5.67 -7.08
C THR A 166 -3.20 4.25 -6.64
N ILE A 167 -2.97 4.01 -5.33
CA ILE A 167 -2.78 2.65 -4.81
C ILE A 167 -4.10 1.87 -4.84
N CYS A 168 -5.24 2.49 -4.52
CA CYS A 168 -6.55 1.85 -4.68
C CYS A 168 -6.80 1.40 -6.13
N LEU A 169 -6.55 2.24 -7.13
CA LEU A 169 -6.79 1.88 -8.54
C LEU A 169 -5.85 0.76 -9.06
N HIS A 170 -4.62 0.66 -8.54
CA HIS A 170 -3.67 -0.39 -8.95
C HIS A 170 -3.81 -1.71 -8.18
N TYR A 171 -4.28 -1.69 -6.92
CA TYR A 171 -4.57 -2.91 -6.16
C TYR A 171 -5.94 -3.50 -6.53
N PHE A 172 -6.94 -2.67 -6.84
CA PHE A 172 -8.26 -3.15 -7.25
C PHE A 172 -8.26 -3.86 -8.60
N SER A 173 -7.36 -3.49 -9.52
CA SER A 173 -7.24 -4.14 -10.83
C SER A 173 -6.65 -5.56 -10.76
N ASN A 174 -5.92 -5.90 -9.68
CA ASN A 174 -5.22 -7.18 -9.57
C ASN A 174 -5.78 -8.13 -8.50
N LEU A 175 -6.66 -7.70 -7.60
CA LEU A 175 -7.19 -8.57 -6.53
C LEU A 175 -8.70 -8.86 -6.64
N ILE A 176 -9.50 -8.12 -7.41
CA ILE A 176 -10.94 -8.39 -7.57
C ILE A 176 -11.39 -8.12 -9.03
N GLY A 177 -10.75 -8.80 -9.98
CA GLY A 177 -11.05 -8.69 -11.41
C GLY A 177 -12.35 -9.36 -11.87
N ILE A 178 -13.14 -9.99 -10.99
CA ILE A 178 -14.35 -10.75 -11.39
C ILE A 178 -15.63 -10.28 -10.69
N LEU A 179 -15.55 -9.60 -9.53
CA LEU A 179 -16.75 -9.17 -8.78
C LEU A 179 -17.14 -7.69 -8.98
N LEU A 180 -16.23 -6.83 -9.44
CA LEU A 180 -16.48 -5.38 -9.49
C LEU A 180 -16.98 -4.81 -10.81
N GLU A 181 -16.94 -5.54 -11.93
CA GLU A 181 -17.60 -5.07 -13.17
C GLU A 181 -19.12 -4.96 -13.00
N ARG A 182 -19.72 -5.70 -12.06
CA ARG A 182 -21.16 -5.60 -11.78
C ARG A 182 -21.54 -4.47 -10.82
N MET A 183 -20.64 -4.05 -9.93
CA MET A 183 -20.92 -2.94 -8.99
C MET A 183 -20.59 -1.56 -9.56
N TRP A 184 -19.56 -1.45 -10.40
CA TRP A 184 -19.21 -0.19 -11.08
C TRP A 184 -20.33 0.33 -12.00
N CYS A 185 -21.00 -0.57 -12.72
CA CYS A 185 -22.11 -0.20 -13.62
C CYS A 185 -23.41 0.17 -12.88
N LEU A 186 -23.63 -0.34 -11.66
CA LEU A 186 -24.91 -0.16 -10.95
C LEU A 186 -24.95 1.02 -9.99
N VAL A 187 -23.79 1.52 -9.50
CA VAL A 187 -23.78 2.58 -8.46
C VAL A 187 -23.07 3.86 -8.90
N LEU A 188 -21.96 3.79 -9.65
CA LEU A 188 -21.15 4.98 -9.97
C LEU A 188 -21.50 5.63 -11.31
N PHE A 189 -21.97 4.86 -12.29
CA PHE A 189 -22.34 5.40 -13.61
C PHE A 189 -23.57 6.33 -13.60
N PRO A 190 -24.64 6.06 -12.82
CA PRO A 190 -25.78 6.96 -12.73
C PRO A 190 -25.43 8.30 -12.08
N CYS A 191 -24.62 8.32 -11.02
CA CYS A 191 -24.25 9.54 -10.29
C CYS A 191 -23.37 10.49 -11.12
N LEU A 192 -22.46 9.96 -11.93
CA LEU A 192 -21.60 10.75 -12.83
C LEU A 192 -22.39 11.34 -14.02
N MET A 193 -23.38 10.62 -14.56
CA MET A 193 -24.23 11.14 -15.63
C MET A 193 -25.26 12.17 -15.14
N THR A 194 -25.77 12.03 -13.90
CA THR A 194 -26.67 13.05 -13.31
C THR A 194 -25.95 14.36 -12.99
N TRP A 195 -24.64 14.32 -12.72
CA TRP A 195 -23.85 15.53 -12.49
C TRP A 195 -23.52 16.23 -13.82
N PHE A 196 -23.16 15.48 -14.87
CA PHE A 196 -22.78 16.06 -16.17
C PHE A 196 -23.96 16.63 -16.99
N CYS A 197 -25.20 16.14 -16.78
CA CYS A 197 -26.39 16.67 -17.47
C CYS A 197 -27.07 17.87 -16.79
N ARG A 198 -26.53 18.40 -15.67
CA ARG A 198 -27.13 19.54 -14.95
C ARG A 198 -26.46 20.89 -15.22
N GLU A 199 -25.44 20.93 -16.07
CA GLU A 199 -24.65 22.14 -16.39
C GLU A 199 -24.57 22.45 -17.91
N THR A 200 -25.62 22.08 -18.67
CA THR A 200 -25.94 22.63 -19.99
C THR A 200 -27.40 23.04 -20.02
#